data_AF-K2A2A7-F1
#
_entry.id   AF-K2A2A7-F1
#
_cell.length_a   1.000
_cell.length_b   1.000
_cell.length_c   1.000
_cell.angle_alpha   90.00
_cell.angle_beta   90.00
_cell.angle_gamma   90.00
#
_symmetry.space_group_name_H-M   'P 1'
#
loop_
_entity.id
_entity.type
_entity.pdbx_description
1 polymer ?
#
loop_
_entity_poly.entity_id
_entity_poly.type
_entity_poly.pdbx_seq_one_letter_code
_entity_poly.pdbx_strand_id
1 'polypeptide(L)'
;MDETLALPTEKSVMIALRTQQIIAFESGVTNTIDALGGSYFVESLTNQMEQDAMTIIKKIDEMGGMVNAIKNGYPMRAIAEASRHYQSQVERREQTIVGLNEFKIDSEPPIETLKIDPTVEHKQKSAVQALRKTRDNTLCEKHIFTLRKACQNTHNVMPALIDCAHAYCTIGELAKVLREEFGEYRDPGIF
;
A
#
# COMPACT_ATOMS: atom_id res chain seq x y z
N MET A 1 -3.06 1.04 -21.15
CA MET A 1 -2.67 1.72 -19.89
C MET A 1 -1.43 1.00 -19.38
N ASP A 2 -0.46 1.71 -18.83
CA ASP A 2 0.87 1.22 -18.45
C ASP A 2 0.97 0.66 -17.02
N GLU A 3 -0.14 0.67 -16.26
CA GLU A 3 -0.19 0.29 -14.84
C GLU A 3 0.30 -1.15 -14.54
N THR A 4 0.10 -2.07 -15.49
CA THR A 4 0.58 -3.46 -15.36
C THR A 4 2.06 -3.64 -15.70
N LEU A 5 2.72 -2.60 -16.24
CA LEU A 5 4.08 -2.69 -16.78
C LEU A 5 5.09 -1.77 -16.08
N ALA A 6 4.69 -0.56 -15.67
CA ALA A 6 5.57 0.40 -15.01
C ALA A 6 4.79 1.42 -14.17
N LEU A 7 5.54 2.27 -13.46
CA LEU A 7 4.96 3.49 -12.88
C LEU A 7 4.32 4.36 -13.98
N PRO A 8 3.23 5.08 -13.69
CA PRO A 8 2.50 5.84 -14.69
C PRO A 8 3.36 6.91 -15.37
N THR A 9 3.26 6.99 -16.70
CA THR A 9 3.76 8.13 -17.49
C THR A 9 2.88 9.37 -17.32
N GLU A 10 3.38 10.56 -17.66
CA GLU A 10 2.58 11.81 -17.61
C GLU A 10 1.27 11.70 -18.40
N LYS A 11 1.29 11.01 -19.54
CA LYS A 11 0.10 10.76 -20.36
C LYS A 11 -0.92 9.89 -19.63
N SER A 12 -0.49 8.79 -19.00
CA SER A 12 -1.38 7.92 -18.22
C SER A 12 -1.94 8.62 -16.99
N VAL A 13 -1.11 9.40 -16.29
CA VAL A 13 -1.56 10.23 -15.15
C VAL A 13 -2.61 11.24 -15.61
N MET A 14 -2.40 11.88 -16.76
CA MET A 14 -3.36 12.81 -17.33
C MET A 14 -4.70 12.13 -17.65
N ILE A 15 -4.68 10.93 -18.25
CA ILE A 15 -5.89 10.16 -18.51
C ILE A 15 -6.62 9.85 -17.19
N ALA A 16 -5.91 9.32 -16.18
CA ALA A 16 -6.51 9.01 -14.88
C ALA A 16 -7.15 10.25 -14.22
N LEU A 17 -6.46 11.41 -14.29
CA LEU A 17 -7.00 12.67 -13.78
C LEU A 17 -8.23 13.15 -14.56
N ARG A 18 -8.20 13.07 -15.89
CA ARG A 18 -9.31 13.47 -16.75
C ARG A 18 -10.52 12.57 -16.55
N THR A 19 -10.33 11.27 -16.32
CA THR A 19 -11.43 10.35 -15.94
C THR A 19 -12.17 10.84 -14.70
N GLN A 20 -11.43 11.22 -13.63
CA GLN A 20 -12.06 11.78 -12.42
C GLN A 20 -12.77 13.11 -12.69
N GLN A 21 -12.20 13.97 -13.53
CA GLN A 21 -12.80 15.27 -13.88
C GLN A 21 -14.07 15.11 -14.73
N ILE A 22 -14.10 14.18 -15.68
CA ILE A 22 -15.29 13.88 -16.48
C ILE A 22 -16.39 13.34 -15.56
N ILE A 23 -16.06 12.42 -14.64
CA ILE A 23 -17.02 11.95 -13.63
C ILE A 23 -17.54 13.12 -12.80
N ALA A 24 -16.66 13.99 -12.29
CA ALA A 24 -17.04 15.08 -11.40
C ALA A 24 -17.87 16.19 -12.07
N PHE A 25 -17.51 16.58 -13.30
CA PHE A 25 -18.03 17.80 -13.94
C PHE A 25 -18.95 17.56 -15.13
N GLU A 26 -18.88 16.39 -15.79
CA GLU A 26 -19.64 16.13 -17.01
C GLU A 26 -20.71 15.04 -16.83
N SER A 27 -20.46 14.03 -15.99
CA SER A 27 -21.36 12.88 -15.87
C SER A 27 -22.66 13.17 -15.09
N GLY A 28 -22.68 14.24 -14.28
CA GLY A 28 -23.83 14.63 -13.46
C GLY A 28 -24.08 13.75 -12.23
N VAL A 29 -23.25 12.71 -11.97
CA VAL A 29 -23.42 11.80 -10.82
C VAL A 29 -23.22 12.50 -9.46
N THR A 30 -22.60 13.67 -9.45
CA THR A 30 -22.36 14.49 -8.25
C THR A 30 -23.58 15.32 -7.83
N ASN A 31 -24.62 15.41 -8.67
CA ASN A 31 -25.80 16.23 -8.42
C ASN A 31 -26.75 15.65 -7.36
N THR A 32 -26.66 14.35 -7.09
CA THR A 32 -27.54 13.65 -6.14
C THR A 32 -26.69 12.81 -5.20
N ILE A 33 -26.89 12.99 -3.89
CA ILE A 33 -26.25 12.16 -2.87
C ILE A 33 -26.88 10.77 -2.92
N ASP A 34 -26.03 9.74 -2.94
CA ASP A 34 -26.44 8.33 -2.94
C ASP A 34 -27.53 8.01 -3.99
N ALA A 35 -27.25 8.32 -5.25
CA ALA A 35 -28.21 8.14 -6.35
C ALA A 35 -28.69 6.68 -6.54
N LEU A 36 -28.01 5.70 -5.94
CA LEU A 36 -28.40 4.29 -5.96
C LEU A 36 -29.23 3.87 -4.73
N GLY A 37 -29.39 4.75 -3.74
CA GLY A 37 -30.16 4.51 -2.53
C GLY A 37 -31.62 4.18 -2.84
N GLY A 38 -32.16 3.19 -2.13
CA GLY A 38 -33.51 2.66 -2.36
C GLY A 38 -33.62 1.70 -3.55
N SER A 39 -32.56 1.47 -4.33
CA SER A 39 -32.55 0.41 -5.34
C SER A 39 -32.64 -0.95 -4.67
N TYR A 40 -33.74 -1.67 -4.88
CA TYR A 40 -33.95 -3.00 -4.27
C TYR A 40 -32.76 -3.96 -4.47
N PHE A 41 -32.12 -3.93 -5.64
CA PHE A 41 -30.97 -4.77 -5.93
C PHE A 41 -29.73 -4.34 -5.13
N VAL A 42 -29.38 -3.06 -5.18
CA VAL A 42 -28.18 -2.54 -4.50
C VAL A 42 -28.34 -2.64 -2.98
N GLU A 43 -29.51 -2.29 -2.44
CA GLU A 43 -29.82 -2.41 -1.03
C GLU A 43 -29.74 -3.86 -0.53
N SER A 44 -30.29 -4.81 -1.29
CA SER A 44 -30.19 -6.22 -0.94
C SER A 44 -28.74 -6.71 -0.97
N LEU A 45 -27.96 -6.28 -1.96
CA LEU A 45 -26.54 -6.65 -2.06
C LEU A 45 -25.70 -6.03 -0.94
N THR A 46 -25.99 -4.77 -0.57
CA THR A 46 -25.36 -4.08 0.56
C THR A 46 -25.60 -4.84 1.86
N ASN A 47 -26.84 -5.22 2.14
CA ASN A 47 -27.20 -5.98 3.33
C ASN A 47 -26.51 -7.35 3.37
N GLN A 48 -26.43 -8.04 2.23
CA GLN A 48 -25.74 -9.33 2.15
C GLN A 48 -24.24 -9.18 2.44
N MET A 49 -23.58 -8.20 1.80
CA MET A 49 -22.17 -7.92 2.02
C MET A 49 -21.86 -7.54 3.47
N GLU A 50 -22.73 -6.75 4.12
CA GLU A 50 -22.62 -6.42 5.54
C GLU A 50 -22.69 -7.68 6.42
N GLN A 51 -23.68 -8.56 6.19
CA GLN A 51 -23.85 -9.80 6.95
C GLN A 51 -22.63 -10.72 6.81
N ASP A 52 -22.11 -10.86 5.60
CA ASP A 52 -20.94 -11.69 5.32
C ASP A 52 -19.67 -11.10 5.96
N ALA A 53 -19.47 -9.79 5.85
CA ALA A 53 -18.36 -9.08 6.49
C ALA A 53 -18.44 -9.22 8.02
N MET A 54 -19.63 -9.05 8.61
CA MET A 54 -19.83 -9.17 10.05
C MET A 54 -19.57 -10.60 10.55
N THR A 55 -19.87 -11.61 9.74
CA THR A 55 -19.53 -13.01 10.04
C THR A 55 -18.02 -13.20 10.11
N ILE A 56 -17.27 -12.61 9.19
CA ILE A 56 -15.79 -12.64 9.20
C ILE A 56 -15.24 -11.90 10.41
N ILE A 57 -15.78 -10.73 10.75
CA ILE A 57 -15.36 -9.94 11.91
C ILE A 57 -15.55 -10.73 13.20
N LYS A 58 -16.74 -11.32 13.42
CA LYS A 58 -17.01 -12.16 14.59
C LYS A 58 -16.02 -13.32 14.71
N LYS A 59 -15.72 -13.99 13.60
CA LYS A 59 -14.72 -15.07 13.56
C LYS A 59 -13.32 -14.58 13.93
N ILE A 60 -12.94 -13.38 13.52
CA ILE A 60 -11.66 -12.75 13.91
C ILE A 60 -11.66 -12.42 15.40
N ASP A 61 -12.78 -11.92 15.94
CA ASP A 61 -12.91 -11.62 17.37
C ASP A 61 -12.83 -12.90 18.23
N GLU A 62 -13.46 -13.99 17.79
CA GLU A 62 -13.36 -15.32 18.42
C GLU A 62 -11.92 -15.88 18.40
N MET A 63 -11.11 -15.52 17.41
CA MET A 63 -9.67 -15.83 17.35
C MET A 63 -8.81 -14.96 18.29
N GLY A 64 -9.43 -14.07 19.06
CA GLY A 64 -8.73 -13.12 19.93
C GLY A 64 -8.25 -11.88 19.21
N GLY A 65 -8.92 -11.48 18.13
CA GLY A 65 -8.67 -10.26 17.36
C GLY A 65 -7.66 -10.40 16.22
N MET A 66 -7.54 -9.35 15.41
CA MET A 66 -6.80 -9.36 14.14
C MET A 66 -5.30 -9.71 14.30
N VAL A 67 -4.66 -9.27 15.38
CA VAL A 67 -3.24 -9.58 15.63
C VAL A 67 -3.02 -11.09 15.79
N ASN A 68 -3.91 -11.77 16.53
CA ASN A 68 -3.84 -13.23 16.69
C ASN A 68 -4.24 -13.95 15.41
N ALA A 69 -5.25 -13.44 14.68
CA ALA A 69 -5.64 -13.98 13.39
C ALA A 69 -4.48 -13.93 12.36
N ILE A 70 -3.70 -12.85 12.33
CA ILE A 70 -2.50 -12.72 11.48
C ILE A 70 -1.43 -13.73 11.89
N LYS A 71 -1.13 -13.88 13.20
CA LYS A 71 -0.17 -14.88 13.69
C LYS A 71 -0.56 -16.31 13.29
N ASN A 72 -1.86 -16.59 13.28
CA ASN A 72 -2.43 -17.87 12.85
C ASN A 72 -2.57 -17.99 11.31
N GLY A 73 -2.11 -17.00 10.55
CA GLY A 73 -2.13 -16.98 9.08
C GLY A 73 -3.54 -17.00 8.48
N TYR A 74 -4.58 -16.59 9.22
CA TYR A 74 -5.96 -16.68 8.74
C TYR A 74 -6.23 -15.75 7.54
N PRO A 75 -5.93 -14.43 7.60
CA PRO A 75 -6.18 -13.54 6.46
C PRO A 75 -5.36 -13.91 5.22
N MET A 76 -4.08 -14.28 5.41
CA MET A 76 -3.18 -14.63 4.31
C MET A 76 -3.69 -15.87 3.56
N ARG A 77 -4.11 -16.92 4.27
CA ARG A 77 -4.70 -18.12 3.65
C ARG A 77 -5.99 -17.82 2.91
N ALA A 78 -6.89 -17.02 3.49
CA ALA A 78 -8.14 -16.65 2.84
C ALA A 78 -7.91 -15.88 1.53
N ILE A 79 -6.95 -14.94 1.53
CA ILE A 79 -6.56 -14.20 0.32
C ILE A 79 -5.93 -15.15 -0.71
N ALA A 80 -5.02 -16.03 -0.29
CA ALA A 80 -4.38 -16.98 -1.19
C ALA A 80 -5.37 -17.96 -1.83
N GLU A 81 -6.36 -18.43 -1.06
CA GLU A 81 -7.43 -19.29 -1.55
C GLU A 81 -8.34 -18.56 -2.56
N ALA A 82 -8.74 -17.32 -2.25
CA ALA A 82 -9.52 -16.49 -3.16
C ALA A 82 -8.77 -16.21 -4.48
N SER A 83 -7.48 -15.87 -4.40
CA SER A 83 -6.61 -15.65 -5.57
C SER A 83 -6.46 -16.93 -6.40
N ARG A 84 -6.29 -18.09 -5.75
CA ARG A 84 -6.21 -19.39 -6.45
C ARG A 84 -7.52 -19.72 -7.14
N HIS A 85 -8.66 -19.48 -6.48
CA HIS A 85 -9.97 -19.70 -7.05
C HIS A 85 -10.21 -18.81 -8.28
N TYR A 86 -9.94 -17.51 -8.15
CA TYR A 86 -10.02 -16.55 -9.25
C TYR A 86 -9.14 -16.97 -10.43
N GLN A 87 -7.88 -17.30 -10.17
CA GLN A 87 -6.95 -17.76 -11.19
C GLN A 87 -7.48 -19.01 -11.92
N SER A 88 -8.05 -19.97 -11.18
CA SER A 88 -8.64 -21.17 -11.76
C SER A 88 -9.85 -20.86 -12.64
N GLN A 89 -10.72 -19.92 -12.26
CA GLN A 89 -11.84 -19.49 -13.10
C GLN A 89 -11.37 -18.84 -14.40
N VAL A 90 -10.32 -18.02 -14.35
CA VAL A 90 -9.72 -17.39 -15.54
C VAL A 90 -9.12 -18.43 -16.48
N GLU A 91 -8.40 -19.42 -15.95
CA GLU A 91 -7.79 -20.52 -16.71
C GLU A 91 -8.84 -21.43 -17.35
N ARG A 92 -9.93 -21.73 -16.63
CA ARG A 92 -11.07 -22.51 -17.12
C ARG A 92 -11.99 -21.72 -18.04
N ARG A 93 -11.75 -20.42 -18.21
CA ARG A 93 -12.59 -19.47 -18.96
C ARG A 93 -14.02 -19.36 -18.44
N GLU A 94 -14.23 -19.65 -17.16
CA GLU A 94 -15.48 -19.33 -16.45
C GLU A 94 -15.60 -17.82 -16.25
N GLN A 95 -14.46 -17.13 -16.15
CA GLN A 95 -14.37 -15.68 -16.14
C GLN A 95 -13.62 -15.18 -17.39
N THR A 96 -14.32 -14.42 -18.23
CA THR A 96 -13.74 -13.82 -19.44
C THR A 96 -13.02 -12.51 -19.13
N ILE A 97 -11.75 -12.41 -19.53
CA ILE A 97 -10.94 -11.19 -19.48
C ILE A 97 -10.56 -10.84 -20.92
N VAL A 98 -11.18 -9.78 -21.43
CA VAL A 98 -10.99 -9.29 -22.80
C VAL A 98 -9.53 -8.89 -23.02
N GLY A 99 -8.93 -9.39 -24.09
CA GLY A 99 -7.52 -9.17 -24.44
C GLY A 99 -6.55 -10.14 -23.76
N LEU A 100 -6.97 -10.90 -22.75
CA LEU A 100 -6.12 -11.85 -22.04
C LEU A 100 -6.42 -13.31 -22.37
N ASN A 101 -7.64 -13.79 -22.07
CA ASN A 101 -8.05 -15.18 -22.33
C ASN A 101 -9.00 -15.31 -23.53
N GLU A 102 -9.74 -14.26 -23.85
CA GLU A 102 -10.61 -14.13 -25.02
C GLU A 102 -10.36 -12.81 -25.75
N PHE A 103 -10.68 -12.78 -27.05
CA PHE A 103 -10.50 -11.60 -27.91
C PHE A 103 -9.06 -11.06 -27.93
N LYS A 104 -8.08 -11.97 -28.01
CA LYS A 104 -6.66 -11.62 -28.09
C LYS A 104 -6.34 -10.96 -29.43
N ILE A 105 -5.42 -10.02 -29.40
CA ILE A 105 -4.82 -9.43 -30.60
C ILE A 105 -3.44 -10.02 -30.83
N ASP A 106 -3.07 -10.24 -32.10
CA ASP A 106 -1.80 -10.91 -32.46
C ASP A 106 -0.56 -10.05 -32.16
N SER A 107 -0.73 -8.73 -32.11
CA SER A 107 0.35 -7.78 -31.82
C SER A 107 -0.17 -6.62 -31.00
N GLU A 108 0.44 -6.41 -29.83
CA GLU A 108 0.19 -5.24 -29.01
C GLU A 108 1.09 -4.07 -29.47
N PRO A 109 0.54 -2.85 -29.57
CA PRO A 109 1.35 -1.67 -29.85
C PRO A 109 2.35 -1.43 -28.70
N PRO A 110 3.57 -0.94 -28.99
CA PRO A 110 4.55 -0.66 -27.95
C PRO A 110 4.01 0.40 -26.99
N ILE A 111 4.03 0.09 -25.69
CA ILE A 111 3.66 1.02 -24.62
C ILE A 111 4.93 1.68 -24.11
N GLU A 112 4.92 3.01 -24.05
CA GLU A 112 5.99 3.76 -23.40
C GLU A 112 5.91 3.56 -21.88
N THR A 113 6.99 3.08 -21.28
CA THR A 113 7.08 2.83 -19.84
C THR A 113 8.05 3.80 -19.19
N LEU A 114 7.72 4.26 -17.98
CA LEU A 114 8.62 5.12 -17.21
C LEU A 114 9.87 4.33 -16.82
N LYS A 115 11.04 4.80 -17.28
CA LYS A 115 12.34 4.27 -16.88
C LYS A 115 12.99 5.21 -15.86
N ILE A 116 13.29 4.69 -14.68
CA ILE A 116 13.98 5.43 -13.64
C ILE A 116 15.48 5.48 -13.97
N ASP A 117 16.03 6.68 -14.04
CA ASP A 117 17.44 6.90 -14.32
C ASP A 117 18.31 6.40 -13.13
N PRO A 118 19.31 5.52 -13.36
CA PRO A 118 20.18 5.01 -12.29
C PRO A 118 21.01 6.11 -11.61
N THR A 119 21.17 7.29 -12.24
CA THR A 119 21.85 8.45 -11.65
C THR A 119 21.14 8.99 -10.40
N VAL A 120 19.85 8.67 -10.19
CA VAL A 120 19.12 9.03 -8.97
C VAL A 120 19.80 8.46 -7.73
N GLU A 121 20.30 7.21 -7.80
CA GLU A 121 21.03 6.59 -6.69
C GLU A 121 22.32 7.37 -6.37
N HIS A 122 23.08 7.73 -7.40
CA HIS A 122 24.31 8.51 -7.24
C HIS A 122 24.03 9.88 -6.62
N LYS A 123 23.02 10.59 -7.13
CA LYS A 123 22.60 11.90 -6.59
C LYS A 123 22.20 11.78 -5.13
N GLN A 124 21.42 10.76 -4.76
CA GLN A 124 20.97 10.57 -3.38
C GLN A 124 22.13 10.21 -2.46
N LYS A 125 23.07 9.35 -2.88
CA LYS A 125 24.29 9.04 -2.12
C LYS A 125 25.10 10.30 -1.85
N SER A 126 25.34 11.12 -2.87
CA SER A 126 26.06 12.39 -2.72
C SER A 126 25.33 13.37 -1.79
N ALA A 127 24.01 13.48 -1.90
CA ALA A 127 23.20 14.35 -1.04
C ALA A 127 23.29 13.93 0.44
N VAL A 128 23.17 12.63 0.74
CA VAL A 128 23.29 12.11 2.10
C VAL A 128 24.70 12.30 2.66
N GLN A 129 25.73 12.10 1.84
CA GLN A 129 27.12 12.34 2.26
C GLN A 129 27.37 13.83 2.56
N ALA A 130 26.85 14.73 1.74
CA ALA A 130 26.94 16.17 1.97
C ALA A 130 26.20 16.56 3.26
N LEU A 131 24.98 16.07 3.44
CA LEU A 131 24.18 16.31 4.64
C LEU A 131 24.92 15.90 5.93
N ARG A 132 25.53 14.72 5.94
CA ARG A 132 26.29 14.24 7.10
C ARG A 132 27.51 15.10 7.43
N LYS A 133 28.11 15.75 6.42
CA LYS A 133 29.26 16.66 6.61
C LYS A 133 28.83 18.03 7.14
N THR A 134 27.64 18.51 6.80
CA THR A 134 27.20 19.88 7.10
C THR A 134 26.28 19.98 8.32
N ARG A 135 25.57 18.90 8.68
CA ARG A 135 24.67 18.88 9.84
C ARG A 135 25.45 18.91 11.17
N ASP A 136 24.76 19.33 12.23
CA ASP A 136 25.26 19.19 13.59
C ASP A 136 25.20 17.72 14.04
N ASN A 137 26.34 17.03 13.95
CA ASN A 137 26.43 15.63 14.31
C ASN A 137 26.28 15.39 15.81
N THR A 138 26.68 16.33 16.66
CA THR A 138 26.52 16.22 18.11
C THR A 138 25.04 16.30 18.49
N LEU A 139 24.29 17.21 17.86
CA LEU A 139 22.84 17.31 18.02
C LEU A 139 22.13 16.05 17.51
N CYS A 140 22.53 15.52 16.35
CA CYS A 140 22.02 14.25 15.82
C CYS A 140 22.21 13.10 16.80
N GLU A 141 23.42 12.91 17.32
CA GLU A 141 23.74 11.83 18.26
C GLU A 141 22.92 11.93 19.54
N LYS A 142 22.73 13.17 20.05
CA LYS A 142 21.89 13.43 21.22
C LYS A 142 20.43 13.04 20.99
N HIS A 143 19.85 13.39 19.85
CA HIS A 143 18.46 13.05 19.54
C HIS A 143 18.29 11.56 19.25
N ILE A 144 19.25 10.93 18.56
CA ILE A 144 19.27 9.46 18.37
C ILE A 144 19.31 8.73 19.72
N PHE A 145 20.13 9.20 20.67
CA PHE A 145 20.17 8.63 22.01
C PHE A 145 18.83 8.78 22.75
N THR A 146 18.18 9.93 22.60
CA THR A 146 16.85 10.20 23.16
C THR A 146 15.80 9.28 22.55
N LEU A 147 15.84 9.08 21.23
CA LEU A 147 14.99 8.13 20.51
C LEU A 147 15.18 6.70 21.04
N ARG A 148 16.42 6.26 21.20
CA ARG A 148 16.71 4.93 21.76
C ARG A 148 16.08 4.77 23.15
N LYS A 149 16.24 5.77 24.03
CA LYS A 149 15.59 5.76 25.36
C LYS A 149 14.07 5.75 25.27
N ALA A 150 13.47 6.45 24.30
CA ALA A 150 12.04 6.44 24.10
C ALA A 150 11.54 5.04 23.69
N CYS A 151 12.29 4.32 22.83
CA CYS A 151 11.96 2.95 22.41
C CYS A 151 12.01 1.92 23.55
N GLN A 152 12.90 2.11 24.53
CA GLN A 152 13.06 1.20 25.66
C GLN A 152 11.98 1.35 26.74
N ASN A 153 11.24 2.46 26.71
CA ASN A 153 10.17 2.74 27.65
C ASN A 153 8.81 2.66 26.96
N THR A 154 7.73 2.67 27.74
CA THR A 154 6.35 2.73 27.23
C THR A 154 5.93 4.15 26.80
N HIS A 155 6.89 5.05 26.54
CA HIS A 155 6.61 6.42 26.16
C HIS A 155 6.34 6.55 24.65
N ASN A 156 5.66 7.62 24.27
CA ASN A 156 5.44 7.93 22.86
C ASN A 156 6.78 8.25 22.17
N VAL A 157 7.07 7.52 21.09
CA VAL A 157 8.32 7.64 20.31
C VAL A 157 8.26 8.81 19.31
N MET A 158 7.07 9.28 18.94
CA MET A 158 6.88 10.31 17.91
C MET A 158 7.59 11.64 18.17
N PRO A 159 7.56 12.22 19.39
CA PRO A 159 8.29 13.45 19.66
C PRO A 159 9.79 13.32 19.40
N ALA A 160 10.40 12.20 19.80
CA ALA A 160 11.82 11.94 19.56
C ALA A 160 12.14 11.77 18.06
N LEU A 161 11.23 11.18 17.29
CA LEU A 161 11.38 11.07 15.82
C LEU A 161 11.34 12.44 15.14
N ILE A 162 10.46 13.34 15.58
CA ILE A 162 10.37 14.72 15.06
C ILE A 162 11.65 15.49 15.37
N ASP A 163 12.13 15.40 16.61
CA ASP A 163 13.40 16.04 17.01
C ASP A 163 14.58 15.54 16.18
N CYS A 164 14.65 14.22 15.94
CA CYS A 164 15.65 13.64 15.04
C CYS A 164 15.52 14.16 13.60
N ALA A 165 14.29 14.31 13.08
CA ALA A 165 14.07 14.84 11.74
C ALA A 165 14.52 16.30 11.62
N HIS A 166 14.22 17.14 12.61
CA HIS A 166 14.70 18.52 12.69
C HIS A 166 16.23 18.60 12.80
N ALA A 167 16.86 17.63 13.48
CA ALA A 167 18.31 17.52 13.53
C ALA A 167 18.94 16.97 12.24
N TYR A 168 18.15 16.64 11.21
CA TYR A 168 18.61 16.01 9.97
C TYR A 168 19.21 14.60 10.16
N CYS A 169 18.68 13.83 11.12
CA CYS A 169 18.89 12.40 11.15
C CYS A 169 18.22 11.75 9.93
N THR A 170 18.92 10.79 9.32
CA THR A 170 18.44 10.09 8.13
C THR A 170 17.50 8.95 8.49
N ILE A 171 16.57 8.59 7.59
CA ILE A 171 15.67 7.44 7.77
C ILE A 171 16.46 6.16 8.08
N GLY A 172 17.61 5.95 7.44
CA GLY A 172 18.46 4.79 7.69
C GLY A 172 19.03 4.74 9.11
N GLU A 173 19.38 5.89 9.71
CA GLU A 173 19.85 5.97 11.10
C GLU A 173 18.70 5.69 12.07
N LEU A 174 17.50 6.25 11.82
CA LEU A 174 16.31 5.99 12.62
C LEU A 174 15.90 4.51 12.56
N ALA A 175 15.82 3.96 11.35
CA ALA A 175 15.48 2.55 11.15
C ALA A 175 16.52 1.61 11.76
N LYS A 176 17.80 1.99 11.81
CA LYS A 176 18.83 1.21 12.52
C LYS A 176 18.51 1.14 14.01
N VAL A 177 18.23 2.27 14.66
CA VAL A 177 17.88 2.32 16.09
C VAL A 177 16.62 1.49 16.37
N LEU A 178 15.57 1.66 15.57
CA LEU A 178 14.33 0.91 15.76
C LEU A 178 14.53 -0.60 15.60
N ARG A 179 15.37 -1.04 14.66
CA ARG A 179 15.71 -2.46 14.49
C ARG A 179 16.58 -3.01 15.62
N GLU A 180 17.50 -2.22 16.17
CA GLU A 180 18.29 -2.61 17.33
C GLU A 180 17.41 -2.81 18.57
N GLU A 181 16.41 -1.96 18.79
CA GLU A 181 15.56 -2.02 19.98
C GLU A 181 14.34 -2.96 19.83
N PHE A 182 13.73 -3.06 18.64
CA PHE A 182 12.52 -3.87 18.42
C PHE A 182 12.76 -5.15 17.61
N GLY A 183 13.94 -5.32 17.02
CA GLY A 183 14.24 -6.42 16.11
C GLY A 183 13.68 -6.22 14.71
N GLU A 184 13.80 -7.25 13.89
CA GLU A 184 13.25 -7.31 12.53
C GLU A 184 12.18 -8.41 12.48
N TYR A 185 11.01 -8.07 11.94
CA TYR A 185 9.99 -9.09 11.66
C TYR A 185 10.44 -9.94 10.48
N ARG A 186 10.29 -11.26 10.62
CA ARG A 186 10.44 -12.21 9.51
C ARG A 186 9.12 -12.97 9.36
N ASP A 187 8.61 -12.98 8.13
CA ASP A 187 7.43 -13.75 7.80
C ASP A 187 7.74 -15.24 7.97
N PRO A 188 6.95 -16.00 8.77
CA PRO A 188 7.11 -17.44 8.90
C PRO A 188 6.80 -18.22 7.60
N GLY A 189 6.29 -17.57 6.55
CA GLY A 189 6.06 -18.20 5.25
C GLY A 189 4.90 -19.19 5.27
N ILE A 190 3.79 -18.80 5.91
CA ILE A 190 2.58 -19.63 5.97
C ILE A 190 1.85 -19.50 4.63
N PHE A 191 2.07 -20.47 3.73
CA PHE A 191 1.39 -20.60 2.44
C PHE A 191 0.51 -21.85 2.39
#